data_AF-A0A2V8TEG8-F1
#
_entry.id   AF-A0A2V8TEG8-F1
#
_cell.length_a   1.000
_cell.length_b   1.000
_cell.length_c   1.000
_cell.angle_alpha   90.00
_cell.angle_beta   90.00
_cell.angle_gamma   90.00
#
_symmetry.space_group_name_H-M   'P 1'
#
loop_
_entity.id
_entity.type
_entity.pdbx_description
1 polymer ?
#
loop_
_entity_poly.entity_id
_entity_poly.type
_entity_poly.pdbx_seq_one_letter_code
_entity_poly.pdbx_strand_id
1 'polypeptide(L)'
;MSALAFGAGGAFVVIAGLTTGSILARDLGFEQRVAAQRAVEEVYWRHRIWPKNNPGPKPPLEEILPEQAIRRKVEDALKESAALERLWGRPITAAQLHAEMERMARDTRRPGVLRELFAALGDDPRLIAECLARPILADRLARSWYARDERFHGEMRRLAEEAMALDPSLEGMRRWGGRYSETTWRLGPVCPRSDGGTTVCLAADEWPRTLERLAGRLGVARIADAGSDAPPFPLGPGPLVEDEDSFSVTAVLSRTEDSVRTATVVWPKESFDTWWERERGALPSEVAEEEQAYSAVTPLSPSSCVDDTWAPTNHD
;
A
#
# COMPACT_ATOMS: atom_id res chain seq x y z
N MET A 1 -70.75 66.68 -18.47
CA MET A 1 -69.27 66.53 -18.56
C MET A 1 -68.92 65.51 -17.47
N SER A 2 -68.87 64.21 -17.77
CA SER A 2 -67.71 63.45 -18.32
C SER A 2 -66.47 63.62 -17.42
N ALA A 3 -65.74 62.61 -16.95
CA ALA A 3 -65.57 61.19 -17.28
C ALA A 3 -64.93 60.46 -16.05
N LEU A 4 -65.30 59.23 -15.69
CA LEU A 4 -64.56 57.97 -15.92
C LEU A 4 -63.01 58.06 -15.84
N ALA A 5 -62.37 57.35 -14.90
CA ALA A 5 -61.72 56.04 -15.13
C ALA A 5 -60.52 55.68 -14.19
N PHE A 6 -60.31 54.36 -14.02
CA PHE A 6 -59.13 53.59 -13.54
C PHE A 6 -58.64 53.80 -12.09
N GLY A 7 -58.45 52.80 -11.22
CA GLY A 7 -58.24 51.36 -11.40
C GLY A 7 -56.75 51.01 -11.24
N ALA A 8 -56.30 50.67 -10.03
CA ALA A 8 -55.04 49.95 -9.80
C ALA A 8 -55.02 49.32 -8.39
N GLY A 9 -55.35 48.03 -8.32
CA GLY A 9 -55.06 47.20 -7.14
C GLY A 9 -53.56 46.90 -7.10
N GLY A 10 -52.87 47.40 -6.08
CA GLY A 10 -51.49 47.04 -5.81
C GLY A 10 -51.42 45.64 -5.23
N ALA A 11 -51.03 44.67 -6.05
CA ALA A 11 -50.66 43.34 -5.59
C ALA A 11 -49.33 43.45 -4.81
N PHE A 12 -49.38 43.24 -3.49
CA PHE A 12 -48.19 43.00 -2.68
C PHE A 12 -47.64 41.61 -3.03
N VAL A 13 -46.63 41.56 -3.90
CA VAL A 13 -45.83 40.36 -4.11
C VAL A 13 -44.91 40.23 -2.89
N VAL A 14 -45.29 39.37 -1.95
CA VAL A 14 -44.36 38.86 -0.94
C VAL A 14 -43.39 37.94 -1.68
N ILE A 15 -42.22 38.47 -2.03
CA ILE A 15 -41.09 37.64 -2.48
C ILE A 15 -40.66 36.87 -1.24
N ALA A 16 -41.13 35.63 -1.13
CA ALA A 16 -40.57 34.65 -0.21
C ALA A 16 -39.11 34.45 -0.64
N GLY A 17 -38.19 35.14 0.05
CA GLY A 17 -36.77 34.88 -0.04
C GLY A 17 -36.56 33.44 0.34
N LEU A 18 -36.32 32.57 -0.65
CA LEU A 18 -35.70 31.29 -0.44
C LEU A 18 -34.32 31.59 0.14
N THR A 19 -34.22 31.59 1.46
CA THR A 19 -32.94 31.45 2.14
C THR A 19 -32.43 30.09 1.75
N THR A 20 -31.63 30.03 0.69
CA THR A 20 -30.76 28.89 0.43
C THR A 20 -29.80 28.85 1.61
N GLY A 21 -30.22 28.16 2.67
CA GLY A 21 -29.32 27.79 3.74
C GLY A 21 -28.23 26.98 3.08
N SER A 22 -27.07 27.60 2.89
CA SER A 22 -25.85 26.87 2.62
C SER A 22 -25.67 25.97 3.84
N ILE A 23 -26.02 24.70 3.68
CA ILE A 23 -25.67 23.67 4.65
C ILE A 23 -24.15 23.66 4.58
N LEU A 24 -23.50 24.37 5.50
CA LEU A 24 -22.07 24.18 5.77
C LEU A 24 -21.91 22.67 5.88
N ALA A 25 -21.23 22.06 4.91
CA ALA A 25 -21.08 20.63 4.82
C ALA A 25 -20.30 20.20 6.06
N ARG A 26 -21.01 19.73 7.09
CA ARG A 26 -20.39 19.19 8.29
C ARG A 26 -19.43 18.07 7.89
N ASP A 27 -18.29 17.98 8.57
CA ASP A 27 -17.35 16.87 8.47
C ASP A 27 -18.07 15.53 8.54
N LEU A 28 -17.55 14.52 7.84
CA LEU A 28 -18.16 13.20 7.77
C LEU A 28 -18.03 12.55 9.15
N GLY A 29 -19.18 12.36 9.81
CA GLY A 29 -19.22 11.83 11.17
C GLY A 29 -18.78 10.37 11.25
N PHE A 30 -18.33 9.95 12.43
CA PHE A 30 -17.84 8.60 12.67
C PHE A 30 -18.86 7.51 12.25
N GLU A 31 -20.12 7.66 12.64
CA GLU A 31 -21.16 6.69 12.28
C GLU A 31 -21.44 6.62 10.77
N GLN A 32 -21.26 7.73 10.04
CA GLN A 32 -21.35 7.74 8.57
C GLN A 32 -20.18 6.95 7.95
N ARG A 33 -18.97 7.11 8.51
CA ARG A 33 -17.79 6.34 8.11
C ARG A 33 -17.96 4.84 8.38
N VAL A 34 -18.52 4.47 9.53
CA VAL A 34 -18.84 3.07 9.89
C VAL A 34 -19.86 2.47 8.93
N ALA A 35 -20.92 3.20 8.60
CA ALA A 35 -21.92 2.74 7.63
C ALA A 35 -21.32 2.57 6.23
N ALA A 36 -20.51 3.52 5.78
CA ALA A 36 -19.80 3.44 4.50
C ALA A 36 -18.82 2.26 4.46
N GLN A 37 -18.02 2.08 5.52
CA GLN A 37 -17.10 0.94 5.62
C GLN A 37 -17.85 -0.38 5.55
N ARG A 38 -18.97 -0.52 6.27
CA ARG A 38 -19.80 -1.73 6.19
C ARG A 38 -20.30 -2.00 4.77
N ALA A 39 -20.76 -0.96 4.06
CA ALA A 39 -21.22 -1.10 2.67
C ALA A 39 -20.09 -1.57 1.74
N VAL A 40 -18.88 -1.05 1.91
CA VAL A 40 -17.68 -1.48 1.19
C VAL A 40 -17.35 -2.95 1.49
N GLU A 41 -17.33 -3.34 2.76
CA GLU A 41 -17.03 -4.71 3.19
C GLU A 41 -18.09 -5.72 2.70
N GLU A 42 -19.35 -5.32 2.59
CA GLU A 42 -20.41 -6.18 2.06
C GLU A 42 -20.18 -6.51 0.58
N VAL A 43 -19.74 -5.52 -0.22
CA VAL A 43 -19.37 -5.75 -1.63
C VAL A 43 -18.15 -6.66 -1.70
N TYR A 44 -17.09 -6.39 -0.92
CA TYR A 44 -15.91 -7.26 -0.91
C TYR A 44 -16.26 -8.69 -0.49
N TRP A 45 -17.03 -8.84 0.58
CA TRP A 45 -17.44 -10.13 1.07
C TRP A 45 -18.21 -10.88 0.01
N ARG A 46 -19.21 -10.29 -0.65
CA ARG A 46 -19.95 -10.93 -1.77
C ARG A 46 -19.02 -11.51 -2.83
N HIS A 47 -17.99 -10.76 -3.21
CA HIS A 47 -16.99 -11.13 -4.22
C HIS A 47 -15.87 -12.06 -3.72
N ARG A 48 -15.78 -12.32 -2.41
CA ARG A 48 -14.81 -13.26 -1.84
C ARG A 48 -15.19 -14.71 -2.17
N ILE A 49 -14.22 -15.50 -2.63
CA ILE A 49 -14.47 -16.90 -2.99
C ILE A 49 -14.85 -17.68 -1.72
N TRP A 50 -15.97 -18.38 -1.78
CA TRP A 50 -16.35 -19.37 -0.78
C TRP A 50 -16.07 -20.77 -1.33
N PRO A 51 -15.03 -21.47 -0.82
CA PRO A 51 -14.63 -22.77 -1.33
C PRO A 51 -15.76 -23.80 -1.29
N LYS A 52 -15.92 -24.59 -2.37
CA LYS A 52 -17.00 -25.59 -2.49
C LYS A 52 -16.88 -26.75 -1.49
N ASN A 53 -15.69 -26.95 -0.91
CA ASN A 53 -15.43 -27.94 0.13
C ASN A 53 -15.81 -27.44 1.53
N ASN A 54 -16.21 -26.17 1.69
CA ASN A 54 -16.74 -25.71 2.96
C ASN A 54 -18.08 -26.39 3.26
N PRO A 55 -18.29 -26.89 4.48
CA PRO A 55 -19.45 -27.72 4.82
C PRO A 55 -20.77 -26.96 4.88
N GLY A 56 -20.74 -25.62 4.95
CA GLY A 56 -21.90 -24.77 5.08
C GLY A 56 -22.01 -23.70 3.98
N PRO A 57 -23.15 -23.01 3.87
CA PRO A 57 -23.29 -21.84 3.02
C PRO A 57 -22.31 -20.75 3.47
N LYS A 58 -22.02 -19.80 2.58
CA LYS A 58 -21.22 -18.63 2.92
C LYS A 58 -21.93 -17.84 4.03
N PRO A 59 -21.29 -17.61 5.19
CA PRO A 59 -21.91 -16.89 6.29
C PRO A 59 -22.18 -15.43 5.90
N PRO A 60 -23.13 -14.76 6.56
CA PRO A 60 -23.32 -13.31 6.42
C PRO A 60 -22.07 -12.55 6.90
N LEU A 61 -21.87 -11.33 6.39
CA LEU A 61 -20.71 -10.51 6.76
C LEU A 61 -20.61 -10.31 8.27
N GLU A 62 -21.72 -10.03 8.96
CA GLU A 62 -21.72 -9.72 10.38
C GLU A 62 -21.19 -10.85 11.27
N GLU A 63 -21.29 -12.11 10.82
CA GLU A 63 -20.76 -13.26 11.54
C GLU A 63 -19.22 -13.30 11.52
N ILE A 64 -18.62 -12.86 10.42
CA ILE A 64 -17.16 -12.85 10.25
C ILE A 64 -16.52 -11.51 10.60
N LEU A 65 -17.27 -10.43 10.44
CA LEU A 65 -16.83 -9.05 10.62
C LEU A 65 -17.93 -8.28 11.37
N PRO A 66 -18.01 -8.46 12.70
CA PRO A 66 -19.02 -7.81 13.52
C PRO A 66 -18.82 -6.29 13.54
N GLU A 67 -19.84 -5.55 13.96
CA GLU A 67 -19.80 -4.07 13.96
C GLU A 67 -18.57 -3.49 14.67
N GLN A 68 -18.15 -4.08 15.78
CA GLN A 68 -16.98 -3.61 16.51
C GLN A 68 -15.70 -3.70 15.67
N ALA A 69 -15.58 -4.72 14.82
CA ALA A 69 -14.44 -4.86 13.92
C ALA A 69 -14.49 -3.80 12.80
N ILE A 70 -15.67 -3.51 12.25
CA ILE A 70 -15.86 -2.39 11.30
C ILE A 70 -15.44 -1.05 11.92
N ARG A 71 -15.91 -0.77 13.15
CA ARG A 71 -15.55 0.44 13.91
C ARG A 71 -14.04 0.56 14.08
N ARG A 72 -13.35 -0.53 14.45
CA ARG A 72 -11.89 -0.56 14.57
C ARG A 72 -11.17 -0.26 13.26
N LYS A 73 -11.64 -0.80 12.12
CA LYS A 73 -11.06 -0.48 10.80
C LYS A 73 -11.17 1.01 10.48
N VAL A 74 -12.31 1.63 10.79
CA VAL A 74 -12.49 3.09 10.62
C VAL A 74 -11.55 3.87 11.53
N GLU A 75 -11.48 3.50 12.81
CA GLU A 75 -10.55 4.14 13.76
C GLU A 75 -9.09 4.03 13.29
N ASP A 76 -8.70 2.88 12.73
CA ASP A 76 -7.34 2.64 12.26
C ASP A 76 -6.95 3.51 11.08
N ALA A 77 -7.81 3.57 10.07
CA ALA A 77 -7.60 4.47 8.93
C ALA A 77 -7.46 5.94 9.35
N LEU A 78 -8.24 6.36 10.35
CA LEU A 78 -8.18 7.73 10.88
C LEU A 78 -6.91 7.96 11.70
N LYS A 79 -6.48 6.98 12.49
CA LYS A 79 -5.24 7.05 13.27
C LYS A 79 -4.01 7.05 12.36
N GLU A 80 -3.98 6.26 11.30
CA GLU A 80 -2.91 6.28 10.30
C GLU A 80 -2.83 7.64 9.60
N SER A 81 -3.98 8.21 9.25
CA SER A 81 -4.06 9.58 8.71
C SER A 81 -3.49 10.61 9.70
N ALA A 82 -3.80 10.47 11.00
CA ALA A 82 -3.25 11.33 12.04
C ALA A 82 -1.75 11.10 12.28
N ALA A 83 -1.25 9.87 12.11
CA ALA A 83 0.17 9.55 12.18
C ALA A 83 0.96 10.26 11.08
N LEU A 84 0.44 10.21 9.85
CA LEU A 84 1.00 10.90 8.68
C LEU A 84 1.21 12.39 8.94
N GLU A 85 0.25 13.05 9.57
CA GLU A 85 0.40 14.44 9.99
C GLU A 85 1.39 14.61 11.16
N ARG A 86 1.20 13.90 12.27
CA ARG A 86 1.92 14.18 13.53
C ARG A 86 3.36 13.69 13.54
N LEU A 87 3.61 12.52 12.96
CA LEU A 87 4.93 11.89 12.98
C LEU A 87 5.80 12.33 11.80
N TRP A 88 5.18 12.56 10.65
CA TRP A 88 5.88 12.83 9.39
C TRP A 88 5.61 14.21 8.79
N GLY A 89 4.69 15.01 9.37
CA GLY A 89 4.37 16.35 8.86
C GLY A 89 3.68 16.33 7.50
N ARG A 90 2.98 15.25 7.17
CA ARG A 90 2.43 14.95 5.84
C ARG A 90 0.96 14.56 5.90
N PRO A 91 0.06 15.49 6.27
CA PRO A 91 -1.37 15.21 6.24
C PRO A 91 -1.83 14.79 4.83
N ILE A 92 -2.82 13.89 4.77
CA ILE A 92 -3.44 13.50 3.50
C ILE A 92 -4.36 14.62 3.04
N THR A 93 -4.04 15.23 1.90
CA THR A 93 -4.80 16.33 1.29
C THR A 93 -5.98 15.83 0.46
N ALA A 94 -6.99 16.70 0.23
CA ALA A 94 -8.11 16.37 -0.64
C ALA A 94 -7.66 16.06 -2.09
N ALA A 95 -6.64 16.77 -2.58
CA ALA A 95 -6.06 16.52 -3.90
C ALA A 95 -5.43 15.11 -4.01
N GLN A 96 -4.76 14.63 -2.95
CA GLN A 96 -4.20 13.28 -2.93
C GLN A 96 -5.30 12.21 -2.90
N LEU A 97 -6.39 12.44 -2.18
CA LEU A 97 -7.53 11.53 -2.19
C LEU A 97 -8.21 11.49 -3.55
N HIS A 98 -8.40 12.64 -4.19
CA HIS A 98 -8.96 12.68 -5.54
C HIS A 98 -8.05 11.95 -6.55
N ALA A 99 -6.74 12.19 -6.49
CA ALA A 99 -5.77 11.48 -7.33
C ALA A 99 -5.78 9.96 -7.06
N GLU A 100 -5.99 9.53 -5.82
CA GLU A 100 -6.14 8.12 -5.49
C GLU A 100 -7.44 7.53 -6.06
N MET A 101 -8.56 8.28 -6.03
CA MET A 101 -9.80 7.86 -6.70
C MET A 101 -9.59 7.67 -8.21
N GLU A 102 -8.91 8.62 -8.87
CA GLU A 102 -8.58 8.51 -10.29
C GLU A 102 -7.67 7.31 -10.58
N ARG A 103 -6.67 7.09 -9.74
CA ARG A 103 -5.78 5.92 -9.82
C ARG A 103 -6.58 4.62 -9.72
N MET A 104 -7.47 4.50 -8.73
CA MET A 104 -8.34 3.33 -8.59
C MET A 104 -9.18 3.08 -9.85
N ALA A 105 -9.77 4.14 -10.41
CA ALA A 105 -10.61 4.05 -11.61
C ALA A 105 -9.83 3.71 -12.89
N ARG A 106 -8.56 4.11 -12.97
CA ARG A 106 -7.68 3.88 -14.12
C ARG A 106 -7.05 2.49 -14.09
N ASP A 107 -6.59 2.05 -12.93
CA ASP A 107 -5.66 0.92 -12.83
C ASP A 107 -6.30 -0.37 -12.28
N THR A 108 -7.57 -0.34 -11.87
CA THR A 108 -8.25 -1.54 -11.32
C THR A 108 -8.37 -2.66 -12.36
N ARG A 109 -8.03 -3.89 -11.96
CA ARG A 109 -8.33 -5.09 -12.76
C ARG A 109 -9.76 -5.61 -12.61
N ARG A 110 -10.55 -5.03 -11.70
CA ARG A 110 -11.94 -5.43 -11.44
C ARG A 110 -12.89 -4.21 -11.52
N PRO A 111 -12.98 -3.54 -12.69
CA PRO A 111 -13.79 -2.33 -12.83
C PRO A 111 -15.28 -2.53 -12.51
N GLY A 112 -15.80 -3.74 -12.71
CA GLY A 112 -17.16 -4.10 -12.29
C GLY A 112 -17.36 -4.04 -10.77
N VAL A 113 -16.40 -4.58 -10.00
CA VAL A 113 -16.44 -4.53 -8.53
C VAL A 113 -16.24 -3.10 -8.04
N LEU A 114 -15.32 -2.35 -8.65
CA LEU A 114 -15.13 -0.94 -8.30
C LEU A 114 -16.41 -0.11 -8.53
N ARG A 115 -17.16 -0.38 -9.59
CA ARG A 115 -18.46 0.25 -9.82
C ARG A 115 -19.51 -0.16 -8.79
N GLU A 116 -19.54 -1.42 -8.36
CA GLU A 116 -20.39 -1.85 -7.25
C GLU A 116 -20.03 -1.14 -5.93
N LEU A 117 -18.73 -0.93 -5.66
CA LEU A 117 -18.27 -0.18 -4.48
C LEU A 117 -18.73 1.28 -4.52
N PHE A 118 -18.59 1.95 -5.67
CA PHE A 118 -19.04 3.33 -5.84
C PHE A 118 -20.56 3.44 -5.66
N ALA A 119 -21.32 2.53 -6.27
CA ALA A 119 -22.77 2.47 -6.12
C ALA A 119 -23.21 2.16 -4.68
N ALA A 120 -22.48 1.31 -3.94
CA ALA A 120 -22.74 1.02 -2.53
C ALA A 120 -22.52 2.25 -1.62
N LEU A 121 -21.69 3.20 -2.08
CA LEU A 121 -21.48 4.50 -1.47
C LEU A 121 -22.37 5.60 -2.07
N GLY A 122 -23.39 5.23 -2.85
CA GLY A 122 -24.35 6.15 -3.47
C GLY A 122 -23.77 7.01 -4.59
N ASP A 123 -22.65 6.59 -5.17
CA ASP A 123 -21.86 7.36 -6.14
C ASP A 123 -21.46 8.77 -5.62
N ASP A 124 -21.39 8.93 -4.29
CA ASP A 124 -20.99 10.17 -3.63
C ASP A 124 -19.46 10.31 -3.64
N PRO A 125 -18.89 11.29 -4.37
CA PRO A 125 -17.44 11.47 -4.46
C PRO A 125 -16.76 11.67 -3.10
N ARG A 126 -17.47 12.28 -2.13
CA ARG A 126 -16.95 12.49 -0.78
C ARG A 126 -16.86 11.18 -0.01
N LEU A 127 -17.90 10.35 -0.03
CA LEU A 127 -17.85 9.03 0.62
C LEU A 127 -16.81 8.12 -0.03
N ILE A 128 -16.66 8.19 -1.35
CA ILE A 128 -15.63 7.43 -2.08
C ILE A 128 -14.22 7.91 -1.66
N ALA A 129 -13.98 9.21 -1.62
CA ALA A 129 -12.70 9.76 -1.16
C ALA A 129 -12.38 9.37 0.29
N GLU A 130 -13.33 9.59 1.19
CA GLU A 130 -13.11 9.54 2.64
C GLU A 130 -13.19 8.13 3.24
N CYS A 131 -13.98 7.23 2.65
CA CYS A 131 -14.25 5.90 3.20
C CYS A 131 -13.71 4.75 2.34
N LEU A 132 -13.41 5.00 1.06
CA LEU A 132 -12.81 3.98 0.19
C LEU A 132 -11.36 4.31 -0.14
N ALA A 133 -11.04 5.54 -0.56
CA ALA A 133 -9.68 5.91 -0.93
C ALA A 133 -8.78 6.20 0.28
N ARG A 134 -9.27 6.97 1.28
CA ARG A 134 -8.46 7.36 2.45
C ARG A 134 -7.89 6.18 3.24
N PRO A 135 -8.66 5.14 3.63
CA PRO A 135 -8.08 4.01 4.36
C PRO A 135 -6.93 3.32 3.61
N ILE A 136 -7.08 3.14 2.30
CA ILE A 136 -6.06 2.50 1.46
C ILE A 136 -4.82 3.39 1.33
N LEU A 137 -5.04 4.70 1.11
CA LEU A 137 -3.95 5.65 0.97
C LEU A 137 -3.19 5.84 2.28
N ALA A 138 -3.91 5.92 3.40
CA ALA A 138 -3.33 6.10 4.73
C ALA A 138 -2.43 4.92 5.11
N ASP A 139 -2.91 3.68 5.02
CA ASP A 139 -2.13 2.48 5.32
C ASP A 139 -0.87 2.41 4.44
N ARG A 140 -1.03 2.57 3.11
CA ARG A 140 0.09 2.55 2.16
C ARG A 140 1.14 3.61 2.49
N LEU A 141 0.71 4.85 2.71
CA LEU A 141 1.64 5.94 3.01
C LEU A 141 2.31 5.72 4.37
N ALA A 142 1.56 5.35 5.42
CA ALA A 142 2.10 5.14 6.75
C ALA A 142 3.16 4.04 6.76
N ARG A 143 2.89 2.90 6.11
CA ARG A 143 3.87 1.81 5.91
C ARG A 143 5.10 2.28 5.15
N SER A 144 4.91 2.99 4.03
CA SER A 144 6.03 3.45 3.19
C SER A 144 6.95 4.45 3.91
N TRP A 145 6.38 5.34 4.73
CA TRP A 145 7.15 6.32 5.51
C TRP A 145 7.87 5.66 6.67
N TYR A 146 7.18 4.79 7.41
CA TYR A 146 7.78 4.02 8.49
C TYR A 146 8.98 3.21 8.00
N ALA A 147 8.81 2.49 6.89
CA ALA A 147 9.81 1.58 6.34
C ALA A 147 11.17 2.24 6.02
N ARG A 148 11.23 3.56 5.83
CA ARG A 148 12.48 4.30 5.56
C ARG A 148 12.76 5.41 6.57
N ASP A 149 12.11 5.39 7.72
CA ASP A 149 12.33 6.39 8.75
C ASP A 149 13.61 6.09 9.55
N GLU A 150 14.58 7.00 9.48
CA GLU A 150 15.84 6.85 10.20
C GLU A 150 15.66 6.83 11.72
N ARG A 151 14.59 7.45 12.26
CA ARG A 151 14.34 7.44 13.71
C ARG A 151 14.05 6.04 14.23
N PHE A 152 13.45 5.18 13.40
CA PHE A 152 13.11 3.80 13.76
C PHE A 152 14.18 2.79 13.31
N HIS A 153 14.89 3.06 12.22
CA HIS A 153 15.76 2.08 11.57
C HIS A 153 17.25 2.47 11.51
N GLY A 154 17.59 3.71 11.87
CA GLY A 154 18.95 4.25 11.75
C GLY A 154 19.98 3.55 12.63
N GLU A 155 19.61 3.16 13.85
CA GLU A 155 20.53 2.43 14.74
C GLU A 155 20.91 1.06 14.17
N MET A 156 19.95 0.33 13.61
CA MET A 156 20.22 -0.95 12.98
C MET A 156 21.09 -0.81 11.73
N ARG A 157 20.85 0.22 10.90
CA ARG A 157 21.72 0.56 9.77
C ARG A 157 23.15 0.82 10.24
N ARG A 158 23.33 1.70 11.23
CA ARG A 158 24.64 2.09 11.76
C ARG A 158 25.43 0.89 12.28
N LEU A 159 24.78 0.03 13.07
CA LEU A 159 25.41 -1.19 13.61
C LEU A 159 25.82 -2.17 12.49
N ALA A 160 25.00 -2.32 11.45
CA ALA A 160 25.34 -3.14 10.29
C ALA A 160 26.57 -2.58 9.54
N GLU A 161 26.58 -1.27 9.26
CA GLU A 161 27.69 -0.59 8.58
C GLU A 161 29.00 -0.65 9.38
N GLU A 162 28.94 -0.47 10.70
CA GLU A 162 30.12 -0.59 11.58
C GLU A 162 30.68 -2.01 11.58
N ALA A 163 29.82 -3.02 11.66
CA ALA A 163 30.25 -4.41 11.61
C ALA A 163 30.91 -4.77 10.27
N MET A 164 30.36 -4.26 9.16
CA MET A 164 30.94 -4.42 7.82
C MET A 164 32.31 -3.74 7.70
N ALA A 165 32.47 -2.54 8.26
CA ALA A 165 33.72 -1.80 8.21
C ALA A 165 34.85 -2.47 9.02
N LEU A 166 34.51 -3.13 10.13
CA LEU A 166 35.48 -3.84 10.97
C LEU A 166 36.05 -5.11 10.32
N ASP A 167 35.25 -5.83 9.53
CA ASP A 167 35.65 -7.06 8.86
C ASP A 167 34.97 -7.19 7.48
N PRO A 168 35.49 -6.52 6.44
CA PRO A 168 34.86 -6.47 5.11
C PRO A 168 35.02 -7.76 4.29
N SER A 169 35.42 -8.88 4.92
CA SER A 169 35.67 -10.15 4.26
C SER A 169 34.41 -11.02 4.11
N LEU A 170 34.44 -11.99 3.19
CA LEU A 170 33.38 -13.00 3.07
C LEU A 170 33.21 -13.84 4.33
N GLU A 171 34.30 -14.06 5.07
CA GLU A 171 34.26 -14.76 6.36
C GLU A 171 33.60 -13.89 7.44
N GLY A 172 33.88 -12.59 7.41
CA GLY A 172 33.30 -11.57 8.29
C GLY A 172 31.79 -11.49 8.25
N MET A 173 31.16 -11.80 7.10
CA MET A 173 29.70 -11.82 6.95
C MET A 173 28.97 -12.64 8.03
N ARG A 174 29.57 -13.74 8.50
CA ARG A 174 28.99 -14.60 9.56
C ARG A 174 29.02 -13.96 10.95
N ARG A 175 29.81 -12.89 11.12
CA ARG A 175 30.06 -12.18 12.38
C ARG A 175 29.40 -10.80 12.46
N TRP A 176 28.75 -10.32 11.40
CA TRP A 176 28.12 -9.00 11.39
C TRP A 176 26.79 -8.90 12.16
N GLY A 177 26.40 -9.95 12.89
CA GLY A 177 25.23 -9.93 13.79
C GLY A 177 23.85 -10.06 13.11
N GLY A 178 23.80 -10.16 11.78
CA GLY A 178 22.57 -10.45 11.04
C GLY A 178 22.37 -11.96 10.80
N ARG A 179 21.20 -12.32 10.27
CA ARG A 179 20.94 -13.71 9.86
C ARG A 179 21.71 -14.03 8.59
N TYR A 180 22.72 -14.87 8.71
CA TYR A 180 23.49 -15.37 7.58
C TYR A 180 22.80 -16.57 6.92
N SER A 181 22.65 -16.53 5.60
CA SER A 181 22.20 -17.67 4.80
C SER A 181 22.99 -17.75 3.50
N GLU A 182 23.04 -18.96 2.94
CA GLU A 182 23.63 -19.18 1.62
C GLU A 182 22.58 -19.76 0.69
N THR A 183 22.58 -19.29 -0.55
CA THR A 183 21.65 -19.73 -1.59
C THR A 183 22.43 -20.10 -2.83
N THR A 184 22.13 -21.27 -3.38
CA THR A 184 22.64 -21.71 -4.69
C THR A 184 21.55 -21.54 -5.72
N TRP A 185 21.76 -20.60 -6.63
CA TRP A 185 20.91 -20.35 -7.79
C TRP A 185 21.44 -21.19 -8.95
N ARG A 186 20.61 -22.07 -9.54
CA ARG A 186 21.02 -22.96 -10.62
C ARG A 186 20.09 -22.85 -11.83
N LEU A 187 20.67 -22.81 -13.02
CA LEU A 187 19.97 -22.91 -14.29
C LEU A 187 19.50 -24.35 -14.52
N GLY A 188 18.20 -24.53 -14.77
CA GLY A 188 17.61 -25.83 -15.10
C GLY A 188 16.41 -26.17 -14.21
N PRO A 189 15.51 -27.05 -14.67
CA PRO A 189 14.20 -27.26 -14.04
C PRO A 189 14.21 -28.13 -12.78
N VAL A 190 15.33 -28.80 -12.46
CA VAL A 190 15.37 -29.81 -11.38
C VAL A 190 16.48 -29.49 -10.39
N CYS A 191 16.08 -29.30 -9.13
CA CYS A 191 17.01 -29.23 -8.01
C CYS A 191 17.39 -30.64 -7.55
N PRO A 192 18.68 -30.98 -7.46
CA PRO A 192 19.08 -32.14 -6.68
C PRO A 192 18.68 -31.92 -5.21
N ARG A 193 18.35 -33.01 -4.50
CA ARG A 193 18.13 -32.94 -3.05
C ARG A 193 19.37 -32.34 -2.40
N SER A 194 19.18 -31.29 -1.62
CA SER A 194 20.23 -30.54 -0.94
C SER A 194 20.49 -31.10 0.45
N ASP A 195 21.77 -31.24 0.83
CA ASP A 195 22.23 -31.72 2.14
C ASP A 195 22.37 -30.61 3.20
N GLY A 196 21.77 -29.42 3.00
CA GLY A 196 21.71 -28.40 4.06
C GLY A 196 21.75 -26.94 3.63
N GLY A 197 21.64 -26.63 2.33
CA GLY A 197 21.56 -25.26 1.81
C GLY A 197 20.28 -25.00 1.00
N THR A 198 19.89 -23.74 0.87
CA THR A 198 18.76 -23.35 0.00
C THR A 198 19.22 -23.39 -1.46
N THR A 199 18.65 -24.29 -2.25
CA THR A 199 18.88 -24.35 -3.70
C THR A 199 17.64 -23.87 -4.42
N VAL A 200 17.81 -22.88 -5.30
CA VAL A 200 16.74 -22.32 -6.14
C VAL A 200 17.08 -22.65 -7.59
N CYS A 201 16.21 -23.43 -8.23
CA CYS A 201 16.34 -23.80 -9.63
C CYS A 201 15.48 -22.88 -10.47
N LEU A 202 16.08 -22.34 -11.52
CA LEU A 202 15.50 -21.29 -12.34
C LEU A 202 15.34 -21.79 -13.77
N ALA A 203 14.17 -21.50 -14.34
CA ALA A 203 13.96 -21.71 -15.76
C ALA A 203 14.86 -20.78 -16.60
N ALA A 204 15.05 -21.10 -17.88
CA ALA A 204 15.96 -20.36 -18.75
C ALA A 204 15.55 -18.88 -18.94
N ASP A 205 14.26 -18.56 -18.83
CA ASP A 205 13.72 -17.20 -18.89
C ASP A 205 13.83 -16.43 -17.55
N GLU A 206 13.86 -17.14 -16.42
CA GLU A 206 14.03 -16.56 -15.08
C GLU A 206 15.49 -16.30 -14.72
N TRP A 207 16.40 -17.09 -15.30
CA TRP A 207 17.83 -17.03 -15.03
C TRP A 207 18.44 -15.65 -15.28
N PRO A 208 18.28 -15.01 -16.46
CA PRO A 208 18.83 -13.68 -16.70
C PRO A 208 18.27 -12.62 -15.75
N ARG A 209 16.95 -12.65 -15.48
CA ARG A 209 16.29 -11.71 -14.56
C ARG A 209 16.82 -11.83 -13.13
N THR A 210 17.09 -13.05 -12.69
CA THR A 210 17.65 -13.29 -11.36
C THR A 210 19.09 -12.79 -11.28
N LEU A 211 19.90 -13.03 -12.31
CA LEU A 211 21.28 -12.50 -12.36
C LEU A 211 21.30 -10.97 -12.37
N GLU A 212 20.40 -10.32 -13.12
CA GLU A 212 20.25 -8.86 -13.11
C GLU A 212 19.88 -8.34 -11.71
N ARG A 213 18.92 -9.00 -11.03
CA ARG A 213 18.54 -8.64 -9.66
C ARG A 213 19.71 -8.80 -8.68
N LEU A 214 20.49 -9.88 -8.79
CA LEU A 214 21.69 -10.09 -7.96
C LEU A 214 22.76 -9.03 -8.23
N ALA A 215 22.99 -8.68 -9.50
CA ALA A 215 23.93 -7.62 -9.88
C ALA A 215 23.54 -6.27 -9.27
N GLY A 216 22.24 -5.94 -9.29
CA GLY A 216 21.70 -4.74 -8.64
C GLY A 216 21.98 -4.71 -7.13
N ARG A 217 21.76 -5.82 -6.42
CA ARG A 217 22.06 -5.92 -4.98
C ARG A 217 23.56 -5.83 -4.66
N LEU A 218 24.42 -6.17 -5.62
CA LEU A 218 25.88 -6.07 -5.50
C LEU A 218 26.41 -4.69 -5.91
N GLY A 219 25.55 -3.76 -6.31
CA GLY A 219 25.96 -2.41 -6.76
C GLY A 219 26.66 -2.41 -8.12
N VAL A 220 26.54 -3.48 -8.91
CA VAL A 220 27.14 -3.58 -10.25
C VAL A 220 26.17 -2.95 -11.25
N ALA A 221 26.49 -1.75 -11.73
CA ALA A 221 25.76 -1.14 -12.85
C ALA A 221 25.91 -2.01 -14.10
N ARG A 222 24.83 -2.19 -14.87
CA ARG A 222 24.85 -2.95 -16.14
C ARG A 222 26.09 -2.57 -16.95
N ILE A 223 26.91 -3.56 -17.29
CA ILE A 223 27.98 -3.36 -18.27
C ILE A 223 27.32 -3.18 -19.63
N ALA A 224 27.31 -1.94 -20.10
CA ALA A 224 27.14 -1.67 -21.52
C ALA A 224 28.43 -2.12 -22.23
N ASP A 225 28.25 -2.95 -23.26
CA ASP A 225 29.17 -3.21 -24.36
C ASP A 225 30.63 -3.58 -24.01
N ALA A 226 30.83 -4.86 -23.69
CA ALA A 226 32.02 -5.58 -24.12
C ALA A 226 31.62 -7.03 -24.36
N GLY A 227 32.02 -7.62 -25.49
CA GLY A 227 31.69 -9.00 -25.89
C GLY A 227 32.22 -10.08 -24.94
N SER A 228 31.66 -10.13 -23.73
CA SER A 228 31.95 -11.06 -22.64
C SER A 228 30.61 -11.46 -22.01
N ASP A 229 30.26 -12.73 -22.10
CA ASP A 229 28.99 -13.35 -21.68
C ASP A 229 28.74 -13.37 -20.15
N ALA A 230 29.24 -12.42 -19.37
CA ALA A 230 28.99 -12.36 -17.93
C ALA A 230 29.32 -11.01 -17.28
N PRO A 231 28.43 -10.42 -16.45
CA PRO A 231 28.84 -9.33 -15.56
C PRO A 231 29.86 -9.84 -14.54
N PRO A 232 30.96 -9.09 -14.26
CA PRO A 232 31.93 -9.38 -13.22
C PRO A 232 31.25 -9.08 -11.89
N PHE A 233 30.80 -10.13 -11.21
CA PHE A 233 30.41 -10.00 -9.82
C PHE A 233 31.67 -9.73 -8.98
N PRO A 234 31.68 -8.71 -8.11
CA PRO A 234 32.82 -8.44 -7.26
C PRO A 234 33.10 -9.64 -6.35
N LEU A 235 34.39 -9.97 -6.17
CA LEU A 235 34.85 -10.93 -5.18
C LEU A 235 34.85 -10.24 -3.81
N GLY A 236 33.67 -10.03 -3.25
CA GLY A 236 33.48 -9.38 -1.95
C GLY A 236 32.01 -9.10 -1.65
N PRO A 237 31.69 -8.72 -0.40
CA PRO A 237 30.36 -8.26 -0.05
C PRO A 237 29.96 -7.00 -0.83
N GLY A 238 28.70 -6.95 -1.27
CA GLY A 238 28.10 -5.76 -1.86
C GLY A 238 27.80 -4.66 -0.84
N PRO A 239 27.16 -3.56 -1.27
CA PRO A 239 26.71 -2.51 -0.37
C PRO A 239 25.58 -2.99 0.55
N LEU A 240 25.32 -2.23 1.62
CA LEU A 240 24.12 -2.40 2.43
C LEU A 240 22.90 -1.93 1.62
N VAL A 241 22.00 -2.87 1.33
CA VAL A 241 20.74 -2.63 0.63
C VAL A 241 19.61 -2.54 1.64
N GLU A 242 18.79 -1.50 1.53
CA GLU A 242 17.60 -1.31 2.35
C GLU A 242 16.33 -1.63 1.57
N ASP A 243 15.67 -2.70 1.96
CA ASP A 243 14.31 -3.04 1.56
C ASP A 243 13.32 -2.51 2.62
N GLU A 244 12.01 -2.61 2.35
CA GLU A 244 10.98 -2.13 3.29
C GLU A 244 11.06 -2.82 4.65
N ASP A 245 11.31 -4.14 4.64
CA ASP A 245 11.28 -4.98 5.85
C ASP A 245 12.66 -5.32 6.41
N SER A 246 13.76 -4.92 5.76
CA SER A 246 15.10 -5.31 6.22
C SER A 246 16.24 -4.49 5.64
N PHE A 247 17.38 -4.57 6.30
CA PHE A 247 18.67 -4.32 5.70
C PHE A 247 19.31 -5.64 5.28
N SER A 248 20.06 -5.64 4.18
CA SER A 248 20.77 -6.83 3.75
C SER A 248 22.05 -6.52 3.00
N VAL A 249 22.98 -7.47 3.04
CA VAL A 249 24.18 -7.49 2.20
C VAL A 249 24.25 -8.83 1.52
N THR A 250 24.52 -8.83 0.22
CA THR A 250 24.74 -10.04 -0.58
C THR A 250 26.18 -10.09 -1.07
N ALA A 251 26.75 -11.28 -1.15
CA ALA A 251 28.07 -11.52 -1.74
C ALA A 251 28.03 -12.78 -2.61
N VAL A 252 28.84 -12.83 -3.68
CA VAL A 252 29.02 -14.05 -4.48
C VAL A 252 30.15 -14.88 -3.88
N LEU A 253 29.85 -16.12 -3.51
CA LEU A 253 30.83 -17.08 -2.99
C LEU A 253 31.51 -17.88 -4.11
N SER A 254 30.74 -18.30 -5.10
CA SER A 254 31.24 -19.02 -6.27
C SER A 254 30.28 -18.90 -7.45
N ARG A 255 30.82 -19.12 -8.66
CA ARG A 255 30.04 -19.11 -9.90
C ARG A 255 30.60 -20.14 -10.89
N THR A 256 29.68 -20.80 -11.60
CA THR A 256 29.92 -21.61 -12.79
C THR A 256 29.07 -21.04 -13.94
N GLU A 257 29.09 -21.69 -15.09
CA GLU A 257 28.25 -21.33 -16.24
C GLU A 257 26.75 -21.43 -15.93
N ASP A 258 26.37 -22.42 -15.11
CA ASP A 258 25.00 -22.80 -14.80
C ASP A 258 24.59 -22.57 -13.34
N SER A 259 25.47 -22.03 -12.49
CA SER A 259 25.21 -21.89 -11.06
C SER A 259 25.89 -20.67 -10.46
N VAL A 260 25.23 -20.00 -9.53
CA VAL A 260 25.79 -18.93 -8.68
C VAL A 260 25.47 -19.25 -7.23
N ARG A 261 26.48 -19.25 -6.35
CA ARG A 261 26.28 -19.38 -4.90
C ARG A 261 26.50 -18.02 -4.27
N THR A 262 25.52 -17.58 -3.49
CA THR A 262 25.57 -16.29 -2.77
C THR A 262 25.49 -16.50 -1.28
N ALA A 263 26.19 -15.67 -0.52
CA ALA A 263 25.93 -15.44 0.90
C ALA A 263 25.07 -14.19 1.06
N THR A 264 24.11 -14.21 1.98
CA THR A 264 23.32 -13.04 2.34
C THR A 264 23.28 -12.90 3.85
N VAL A 265 23.50 -11.69 4.35
CA VAL A 265 23.24 -11.32 5.74
C VAL A 265 22.00 -10.43 5.76
N VAL A 266 21.03 -10.74 6.60
CA VAL A 266 19.78 -9.98 6.73
C VAL A 266 19.58 -9.52 8.17
N TRP A 267 19.34 -8.23 8.35
CA TRP A 267 18.87 -7.63 9.59
C TRP A 267 17.40 -7.22 9.41
N PRO A 268 16.44 -7.99 9.96
CA PRO A 268 15.03 -7.66 9.83
C PRO A 268 14.72 -6.36 10.57
N LYS A 269 13.93 -5.49 9.94
CA LYS A 269 13.28 -4.39 10.63
C LYS A 269 12.14 -4.93 11.47
N GLU A 270 11.78 -4.19 12.49
CA GLU A 270 10.49 -4.38 13.13
C GLU A 270 9.38 -4.05 12.12
N SER A 271 8.39 -4.93 12.00
CA SER A 271 7.28 -4.72 11.06
C SER A 271 6.44 -3.52 11.45
N PHE A 272 5.82 -2.89 10.46
CA PHE A 272 4.89 -1.80 10.68
C PHE A 272 3.77 -2.21 11.64
N ASP A 273 3.19 -3.39 11.47
CA ASP A 273 2.05 -3.83 12.29
C ASP A 273 2.41 -3.95 13.77
N THR A 274 3.57 -4.55 14.08
CA THR A 274 4.05 -4.70 15.46
C THR A 274 4.39 -3.35 16.10
N TRP A 275 4.95 -2.42 15.34
CA TRP A 275 5.17 -1.05 15.79
C TRP A 275 3.84 -0.31 16.00
N TRP A 276 2.93 -0.41 15.02
CA TRP A 276 1.66 0.30 14.98
C TRP A 276 0.73 -0.11 16.11
N GLU A 277 0.67 -1.39 16.47
CA GLU A 277 -0.07 -1.90 17.61
C GLU A 277 0.26 -1.16 18.92
N ARG A 278 1.51 -0.72 19.08
CA ARG A 278 1.96 0.04 20.26
C ARG A 278 1.66 1.53 20.16
N GLU A 279 1.82 2.12 18.99
CA GLU A 279 1.73 3.58 18.80
C GLU A 279 0.30 4.08 18.58
N ARG A 280 -0.56 3.30 17.93
CA ARG A 280 -1.93 3.70 17.53
C ARG A 280 -2.82 4.12 18.70
N GLY A 281 -2.49 3.72 19.93
CA GLY A 281 -3.23 4.11 21.13
C GLY A 281 -3.15 5.60 21.46
N ALA A 282 -2.03 6.25 21.10
CA ALA A 282 -1.77 7.66 21.41
C ALA A 282 -2.30 8.64 20.35
N LEU A 283 -2.74 8.13 19.20
CA LEU A 283 -3.20 8.93 18.07
C LEU A 283 -4.72 9.11 18.09
N PRO A 284 -5.21 10.29 17.67
CA PRO A 284 -6.64 10.55 17.58
C PRO A 284 -7.24 9.72 16.44
N SER A 285 -8.49 9.34 16.59
CA SER A 285 -9.32 8.74 15.54
C SER A 285 -10.22 9.79 14.88
N GLU A 286 -9.73 11.03 14.78
CA GLU A 286 -10.41 12.16 14.15
C GLU A 286 -9.41 12.85 13.22
N VAL A 287 -9.88 13.24 12.04
CA VAL A 287 -9.08 13.90 11.00
C VAL A 287 -9.89 15.07 10.48
N ALA A 288 -9.27 16.24 10.40
CA ALA A 288 -9.90 17.40 9.78
C ALA A 288 -10.03 17.16 8.27
N GLU A 289 -11.22 17.37 7.73
CA GLU A 289 -11.45 17.37 6.29
C GLU A 289 -11.10 18.76 5.73
N GLU A 290 -10.40 18.80 4.59
CA GLU A 290 -10.24 20.05 3.85
C GLU A 290 -11.57 20.36 3.14
N GLU A 291 -11.99 21.63 3.16
CA GLU A 291 -13.24 22.12 2.53
C GLU A 291 -13.23 22.07 0.98
N GLN A 292 -12.38 21.25 0.37
CA GLN A 292 -12.33 21.09 -1.09
C GLN A 292 -13.37 20.07 -1.57
N ALA A 293 -14.12 20.45 -2.59
CA ALA A 293 -15.09 19.57 -3.22
C ALA A 293 -14.40 18.48 -4.06
N TYR A 294 -14.77 17.22 -3.81
CA TYR A 294 -14.39 16.08 -4.64
C TYR A 294 -15.21 16.06 -5.93
N SER A 295 -14.58 15.68 -7.05
CA SER A 295 -15.26 15.47 -8.32
C SER A 295 -15.60 13.99 -8.54
N ALA A 296 -16.71 13.72 -9.22
CA ALA A 296 -17.09 12.35 -9.57
C ALA A 296 -16.07 11.71 -10.51
N VAL A 297 -15.72 10.46 -10.21
CA VAL A 297 -14.80 9.64 -11.02
C VAL A 297 -15.57 8.43 -11.54
N THR A 298 -15.38 8.07 -12.80
CA THR A 298 -16.01 6.89 -13.40
C THR A 298 -14.97 5.80 -13.66
N PRO A 299 -15.14 4.58 -13.13
CA PRO A 299 -14.28 3.45 -13.46
C PRO A 299 -14.29 3.21 -14.97
N LEU A 300 -13.11 3.23 -15.59
CA LEU A 300 -12.97 3.02 -17.04
C LEU A 300 -13.16 1.54 -17.39
N SER A 301 -13.69 1.27 -18.58
CA SER A 301 -13.65 -0.09 -19.16
C SER A 301 -12.20 -0.41 -19.54
N PRO A 302 -11.73 -1.67 -19.39
CA PRO A 302 -10.30 -1.96 -19.40
C PRO A 302 -9.66 -1.67 -20.76
N SER A 303 -8.67 -0.79 -20.78
CA SER A 303 -7.58 -0.81 -21.77
C SER A 303 -6.50 -1.79 -21.29
N SER A 304 -6.00 -2.61 -22.20
CA SER A 304 -5.11 -3.76 -21.93
C SER A 304 -3.94 -3.51 -20.98
N CYS A 305 -3.66 -4.52 -20.15
CA CYS A 305 -2.46 -4.78 -19.35
C CYS A 305 -1.94 -3.61 -18.50
N VAL A 306 -2.61 -3.36 -17.38
CA VAL A 306 -2.11 -2.53 -16.27
C VAL A 306 -1.81 -3.42 -15.06
N ASP A 307 -0.74 -3.11 -14.33
CA ASP A 307 -0.38 -3.80 -13.08
C ASP A 307 -1.43 -3.55 -11.98
N ASP A 308 -1.94 -4.63 -11.37
CA ASP A 308 -2.90 -4.55 -10.27
C ASP A 308 -2.17 -4.04 -9.02
N THR A 309 -2.12 -2.73 -8.87
CA THR A 309 -1.60 -2.10 -7.65
C THR A 309 -2.73 -1.85 -6.64
N TRP A 310 -3.88 -2.52 -6.83
CA TRP A 310 -5.04 -2.43 -5.96
C TRP A 310 -5.29 -3.78 -5.29
N ALA A 311 -5.12 -3.81 -3.98
CA ALA A 311 -5.58 -4.88 -3.11
C ALA A 311 -6.37 -4.25 -1.96
N PRO A 312 -7.48 -4.85 -1.50
CA PRO A 312 -8.14 -4.41 -0.27
C PRO A 312 -7.14 -4.45 0.90
N THR A 313 -7.27 -3.53 1.84
CA THR A 313 -6.50 -3.56 3.09
C THR A 313 -6.87 -4.83 3.86
N ASN A 314 -5.94 -5.80 3.87
CA ASN A 314 -6.04 -6.98 4.71
C ASN A 314 -5.63 -6.56 6.13
N HIS A 315 -6.62 -6.20 6.94
CA HIS A 315 -6.48 -6.22 8.39
C HIS A 315 -7.15 -7.52 8.86
N ASP A 316 -6.47 -8.64 8.63
CA ASP A 316 -6.78 -9.93 9.27
C ASP A 316 -5.93 -10.05 10.56
#